data_AF-A0A537VJR6-F1
#
_entry.id   AF-A0A537VJR6-F1
#
_cell.length_a   1.000
_cell.length_b   1.000
_cell.length_c   1.000
_cell.angle_alpha   90.00
_cell.angle_beta   90.00
_cell.angle_gamma   90.00
#
_symmetry.space_group_name_H-M   'P 1'
#
loop_
_entity.id
_entity.type
_entity.pdbx_description
1 polymer ?
#
loop_
_entity_poly.entity_id
_entity_poly.type
_entity_poly.pdbx_seq_one_letter_code
_entity_poly.pdbx_strand_id
1 'polypeptide(L)'
;MPGASDDRSVTMFSEETMLEEKELAKLLARCRAVPLTQNEYVATDFVVALLETVMDYQNATTTVQRAGRHFEDNRWDEIRTLDDLERVLARFPEDKDGNDALAQYLWGYHHWRRAQELRGLVGYFRERNVTDLAALRAWAVSSSSDDFVGHIKGLGNAVYHGLVMRLGVETVKPDVHILRLGVPASTRGEAMIEDQVAQLATHLEGREEAFVERLGELVAVDSGTGSVEGVNLVVARCADWMRTDGWSVERHAVDGPSGPLGTLVLAEQDGGGSGTTLVIGHTDTVFSDGTAAARPLRLDGDRILGPGVCDMKGGLVSGILAVEALRSTGTAFGRVIFILNPDEEVGSPASRPFIKERASQADAVFVLEAARENGAVVTARKGITNVRMEFAGRAAHSGVEPQKGRSAVLEAAHATIAIHALNGRWDGTTFNVGVSQGGTRVNVVPERAALTIEIRSTTEAALTAAEGELRSLAERNVVPDVTTMLEMSREHDPMERSEGTAALFERARSIAGQLGLTLEEAATGGASDANTTAGMGVPTLDGLGPVGGDDHSPAEWIQRSSVVPRTALLAALIASVGATQPE
;
A
#
# COMPACT_ATOMS: atom_id res chain seq x y z
N MET A 1 62.99 32.99 27.51
CA MET A 1 62.65 33.19 28.94
C MET A 1 61.87 34.50 29.06
N PRO A 2 60.82 34.52 29.90
CA PRO A 2 59.44 34.77 29.44
C PRO A 2 58.66 35.76 30.34
N GLY A 3 57.34 35.88 30.09
CA GLY A 3 56.29 36.27 31.07
C GLY A 3 55.61 37.61 30.76
N ALA A 4 54.28 37.78 30.90
CA ALA A 4 53.19 36.90 31.33
C ALA A 4 51.81 37.57 31.07
N SER A 5 50.76 36.73 30.96
CA SER A 5 49.31 36.88 31.32
C SER A 5 48.46 38.04 30.77
N ASP A 6 47.23 37.89 30.27
CA ASP A 6 46.05 37.08 30.69
C ASP A 6 45.31 36.50 29.46
N ASP A 7 44.96 35.22 29.36
CA ASP A 7 43.99 34.40 30.14
C ASP A 7 42.54 34.48 29.60
N ARG A 8 42.24 33.56 28.68
CA ARG A 8 40.89 32.98 28.48
C ARG A 8 41.06 31.47 28.44
N SER A 9 41.12 30.92 29.65
CA SER A 9 40.78 29.55 30.05
C SER A 9 40.27 28.61 28.96
N VAL A 10 41.12 27.61 28.69
CA VAL A 10 40.75 26.29 28.19
C VAL A 10 39.73 25.69 29.16
N THR A 11 38.48 25.56 28.74
CA THR A 11 37.52 24.69 29.44
C THR A 11 37.86 23.26 29.01
N MET A 12 38.41 22.51 29.95
CA MET A 12 38.71 21.09 29.78
C MET A 12 37.44 20.34 29.35
N PHE A 13 37.58 19.46 28.37
CA PHE A 13 36.63 18.39 28.09
C PHE A 13 36.30 17.69 29.42
N SER A 14 35.07 17.86 29.91
CA SER A 14 34.59 17.21 31.11
C SER A 14 34.18 15.77 30.79
N GLU A 15 34.91 14.83 31.38
CA GLU A 15 34.55 13.43 31.65
C GLU A 15 33.77 12.71 30.55
N GLU A 16 34.54 12.04 29.67
CA GLU A 16 34.09 10.87 28.94
C GLU A 16 33.28 9.95 29.87
N THR A 17 32.04 9.65 29.49
CA THR A 17 31.23 8.64 30.16
C THR A 17 31.84 7.27 29.84
N MET A 18 32.90 6.93 30.57
CA MET A 18 33.51 5.61 30.54
C MET A 18 32.44 4.61 30.98
N LEU A 19 32.09 3.67 30.09
CA LEU A 19 31.24 2.53 30.44
C LEU A 19 31.74 1.92 31.74
N GLU A 20 30.87 1.81 32.74
CA GLU A 20 31.23 1.16 34.00
C GLU A 20 31.77 -0.25 33.70
N GLU A 21 32.79 -0.69 34.45
CA GLU A 21 33.51 -1.94 34.21
C GLU A 21 32.57 -3.17 34.12
N LYS A 22 31.43 -3.09 34.80
CA LYS A 22 30.35 -4.08 34.77
C LYS A 22 29.55 -4.09 33.46
N GLU A 23 29.31 -2.92 32.87
CA GLU A 23 28.66 -2.78 31.56
C GLU A 23 29.61 -3.20 30.44
N LEU A 24 30.90 -2.86 30.55
CA LEU A 24 31.93 -3.35 29.63
C LEU A 24 32.04 -4.90 29.66
N ALA A 25 31.99 -5.49 30.85
CA ALA A 25 32.03 -6.95 31.00
C ALA A 25 30.79 -7.64 30.42
N LYS A 26 29.59 -7.07 30.58
CA LYS A 26 28.35 -7.59 29.97
C LYS A 26 28.39 -7.48 28.44
N LEU A 27 28.90 -6.38 27.92
CA LEU A 27 29.03 -6.16 26.48
C LEU A 27 30.00 -7.18 25.88
N LEU A 28 31.17 -7.38 26.49
CA LEU A 28 32.15 -8.38 26.06
C LEU A 28 31.59 -9.82 26.13
N ALA A 29 30.79 -10.14 27.15
CA ALA A 29 30.13 -11.43 27.26
C ALA A 29 29.09 -11.65 26.14
N ARG A 30 28.34 -10.62 25.77
CA ARG A 30 27.37 -10.66 24.67
C ARG A 30 28.04 -10.76 23.30
N CYS A 31 29.10 -10.01 23.06
CA CYS A 31 29.87 -10.08 21.81
C CYS A 31 30.49 -11.47 21.59
N ARG A 32 30.95 -12.13 22.66
CA ARG A 32 31.48 -13.52 22.59
C ARG A 32 30.41 -14.58 22.36
N ALA A 33 29.13 -14.25 22.60
CA ALA A 33 28.00 -15.16 22.42
C ALA A 33 27.35 -15.03 21.04
N VAL A 34 27.72 -14.01 20.24
CA VAL A 34 27.30 -13.90 18.84
C VAL A 34 28.04 -14.98 18.05
N PRO A 35 27.34 -15.89 17.36
CA PRO A 35 27.97 -16.87 16.49
C PRO A 35 28.74 -16.11 15.40
N LEU A 36 30.04 -16.38 15.27
CA LEU A 36 30.79 -15.96 14.09
C LEU A 36 30.21 -16.72 12.90
N THR A 37 29.37 -16.06 12.11
CA THR A 37 29.04 -16.53 10.77
C THR A 37 30.29 -16.38 9.92
N GLN A 38 30.98 -17.48 9.67
CA GLN A 38 32.00 -17.56 8.63
C GLN A 38 31.30 -17.62 7.27
N ASN A 39 30.75 -16.50 6.82
CA ASN A 39 30.50 -16.33 5.40
C ASN A 39 31.75 -15.66 4.83
N GLU A 40 32.61 -16.45 4.18
CA GLU A 40 33.68 -15.90 3.36
C GLU A 40 33.05 -15.30 2.10
N TYR A 41 32.64 -14.03 2.16
CA TYR A 41 32.28 -13.22 1.00
C TYR A 41 33.54 -12.80 0.25
N VAL A 42 34.30 -13.78 -0.24
CA VAL A 42 35.50 -13.54 -1.02
C VAL A 42 35.30 -14.23 -2.37
N ALA A 43 34.89 -13.45 -3.36
CA ALA A 43 34.87 -13.90 -4.74
C ALA A 43 36.26 -14.44 -5.09
N THR A 44 36.28 -15.70 -5.54
CA THR A 44 37.48 -16.45 -5.88
C THR A 44 37.82 -16.35 -7.36
N ASP A 45 36.91 -15.83 -8.18
CA ASP A 45 37.05 -15.71 -9.63
C ASP A 45 36.48 -14.37 -10.14
N PHE A 46 37.14 -13.79 -11.14
CA PHE A 46 36.80 -12.49 -11.70
C PHE A 46 35.48 -12.52 -12.49
N VAL A 47 35.28 -13.53 -13.34
CA VAL A 47 34.06 -13.61 -14.17
C VAL A 47 32.85 -13.87 -13.30
N VAL A 48 32.99 -14.74 -12.29
CA VAL A 48 31.94 -14.97 -11.30
C VAL A 48 31.55 -13.69 -10.59
N ALA A 49 32.54 -12.91 -10.12
CA ALA A 49 32.27 -11.63 -9.46
C ALA A 49 31.42 -10.70 -10.33
N LEU A 50 31.71 -10.60 -11.63
CA LEU A 50 30.92 -9.76 -12.56
C LEU A 50 29.51 -10.30 -12.80
N LEU A 51 29.38 -11.61 -13.02
CA LEU A 51 28.09 -12.25 -13.27
C LEU A 51 27.18 -12.13 -12.05
N GLU A 52 27.71 -12.47 -10.87
CA GLU A 52 26.98 -12.29 -9.63
C GLU A 52 26.67 -10.81 -9.38
N THR A 53 27.49 -9.86 -9.84
CA THR A 53 27.20 -8.42 -9.66
C THR A 53 25.95 -7.96 -10.36
N VAL A 54 25.71 -8.42 -11.58
CA VAL A 54 24.51 -8.04 -12.33
C VAL A 54 23.32 -8.92 -11.99
N MET A 55 23.55 -10.12 -11.46
CA MET A 55 22.48 -11.02 -11.04
C MET A 55 21.89 -10.64 -9.66
N ASP A 56 22.64 -9.91 -8.85
CA ASP A 56 22.35 -9.73 -7.42
C ASP A 56 21.66 -8.39 -7.09
N TYR A 57 20.33 -8.44 -6.99
CA TYR A 57 19.59 -7.52 -6.12
C TYR A 57 18.91 -8.23 -4.94
N GLN A 58 19.08 -9.55 -4.78
CA GLN A 58 18.47 -10.30 -3.67
C GLN A 58 19.35 -11.51 -3.38
N ASN A 59 20.27 -11.32 -2.44
CA ASN A 59 21.16 -12.37 -1.94
C ASN A 59 20.40 -13.69 -1.78
N ALA A 60 20.87 -14.73 -2.47
CA ALA A 60 20.47 -16.12 -2.29
C ALA A 60 19.03 -16.51 -2.65
N THR A 61 18.37 -15.86 -3.62
CA THR A 61 17.19 -16.50 -4.24
C THR A 61 17.58 -17.82 -4.92
N THR A 62 16.69 -18.81 -4.88
CA THR A 62 16.91 -20.09 -5.54
C THR A 62 17.16 -19.92 -7.04
N THR A 63 16.61 -18.86 -7.65
CA THR A 63 16.82 -18.46 -9.04
C THR A 63 18.26 -18.05 -9.31
N VAL A 64 18.86 -17.17 -8.50
CA VAL A 64 20.26 -16.76 -8.66
C VAL A 64 21.20 -17.94 -8.45
N GLN A 65 20.94 -18.79 -7.44
CA GLN A 65 21.73 -20.00 -7.24
C GLN A 65 21.61 -21.00 -8.38
N ARG A 66 20.43 -21.12 -9.02
CA ARG A 66 20.24 -21.95 -10.21
C ARG A 66 20.94 -21.36 -11.43
N ALA A 67 20.92 -20.04 -11.60
CA ALA A 67 21.61 -19.35 -12.67
C ALA A 67 23.14 -19.45 -12.52
N GLY A 68 23.66 -19.29 -11.30
CA GLY A 68 25.07 -19.50 -10.99
C GLY A 68 25.50 -20.94 -11.30
N ARG A 69 24.76 -21.93 -10.79
CA ARG A 69 25.00 -23.35 -11.14
C ARG A 69 24.88 -23.62 -12.63
N HIS A 70 23.91 -23.02 -13.32
CA HIS A 70 23.78 -23.17 -14.77
C HIS A 70 25.03 -22.67 -15.48
N PHE A 71 25.53 -21.49 -15.10
CA PHE A 71 26.77 -20.96 -15.65
C PHE A 71 27.96 -21.89 -15.35
N GLU A 72 28.11 -22.33 -14.11
CA GLU A 72 29.18 -23.25 -13.68
C GLU A 72 29.13 -24.57 -14.47
N ASP A 73 27.95 -25.18 -14.59
CA ASP A 73 27.77 -26.48 -15.24
C ASP A 73 27.94 -26.43 -16.77
N ASN A 74 27.65 -25.28 -17.40
CA ASN A 74 27.50 -25.21 -18.86
C ASN A 74 28.47 -24.27 -19.56
N ARG A 75 29.08 -23.31 -18.84
CA ARG A 75 29.85 -22.20 -19.43
C ARG A 75 31.21 -21.98 -18.75
N TRP A 76 31.45 -22.60 -17.60
CA TRP A 76 32.68 -22.40 -16.83
C TRP A 76 33.95 -22.69 -17.60
N ASP A 77 33.97 -23.77 -18.37
CA ASP A 77 35.15 -24.16 -19.16
C ASP A 77 35.38 -23.23 -20.38
N GLU A 78 34.36 -22.47 -20.78
CA GLU A 78 34.42 -21.55 -21.92
C GLU A 78 34.77 -20.12 -21.50
N ILE A 79 34.26 -19.65 -20.36
CA ILE A 79 34.28 -18.24 -19.97
C ILE A 79 35.09 -18.08 -18.67
N ARG A 80 36.40 -17.88 -18.82
CA ARG A 80 37.37 -17.81 -17.71
C ARG A 80 37.96 -16.42 -17.49
N THR A 81 37.89 -15.57 -18.51
CA THR A 81 38.54 -14.25 -18.53
C THR A 81 37.60 -13.18 -19.07
N LEU A 82 37.95 -11.90 -18.87
CA LEU A 82 37.23 -10.79 -19.48
C LEU A 82 37.19 -10.90 -21.01
N ASP A 83 38.28 -11.36 -21.63
CA ASP A 83 38.37 -11.58 -23.09
C ASP A 83 37.42 -12.69 -23.56
N ASP A 84 37.28 -13.77 -22.80
CA ASP A 84 36.30 -14.82 -23.10
C ASP A 84 34.88 -14.28 -23.05
N LEU A 85 34.59 -13.51 -21.99
CA LEU A 85 33.28 -12.93 -21.78
C LEU A 85 32.93 -11.96 -22.92
N GLU A 86 33.83 -11.06 -23.31
CA GLU A 86 33.62 -10.18 -24.46
C GLU A 86 33.41 -10.94 -25.77
N ARG A 87 34.18 -12.00 -26.01
CA ARG A 87 33.99 -12.86 -27.20
C ARG A 87 32.63 -13.54 -27.20
N VAL A 88 32.05 -13.84 -26.04
CA VAL A 88 30.69 -14.38 -25.93
C VAL A 88 29.66 -13.27 -26.14
N LEU A 89 29.81 -12.13 -25.47
CA LEU A 89 28.92 -10.97 -25.62
C LEU A 89 28.79 -10.52 -27.08
N ALA A 90 29.88 -10.55 -27.84
CA ALA A 90 29.92 -10.16 -29.25
C ALA A 90 29.14 -11.13 -30.20
N ARG A 91 28.78 -12.33 -29.74
CA ARG A 91 27.98 -13.29 -30.54
C ARG A 91 26.51 -12.94 -30.59
N PHE A 92 26.04 -12.13 -29.64
CA PHE A 92 24.64 -11.76 -29.49
C PHE A 92 24.44 -10.28 -29.83
N PRO A 93 23.40 -9.92 -30.62
CA PRO A 93 23.08 -8.54 -30.92
C PRO A 93 22.85 -7.68 -29.66
N GLU A 94 23.18 -6.39 -29.75
CA GLU A 94 22.96 -5.41 -28.66
C GLU A 94 21.56 -4.81 -28.69
N ASP A 95 20.55 -5.67 -28.79
CA ASP A 95 19.14 -5.32 -28.69
C ASP A 95 18.46 -6.17 -27.61
N LYS A 96 17.15 -5.98 -27.42
CA LYS A 96 16.40 -6.69 -26.37
C LYS A 96 16.45 -8.21 -26.57
N ASP A 97 16.23 -8.68 -27.80
CA ASP A 97 16.12 -10.11 -28.10
C ASP A 97 17.49 -10.79 -28.04
N GLY A 98 18.55 -10.12 -28.52
CA GLY A 98 19.92 -10.55 -28.38
C GLY A 98 20.38 -10.61 -26.92
N ASN A 99 19.99 -9.64 -26.09
CA ASN A 99 20.26 -9.69 -24.66
C ASN A 99 19.46 -10.78 -23.93
N ASP A 100 18.24 -11.07 -24.37
CA ASP A 100 17.46 -12.18 -23.81
C ASP A 100 18.08 -13.54 -24.16
N ALA A 101 18.51 -13.70 -25.42
CA ALA A 101 19.24 -14.89 -25.87
C ALA A 101 20.58 -15.04 -25.14
N LEU A 102 21.29 -13.94 -24.88
CA LEU A 102 22.51 -13.93 -24.08
C LEU A 102 22.24 -14.35 -22.62
N ALA A 103 21.18 -13.83 -22.00
CA ALA A 103 20.80 -14.19 -20.65
C ALA A 103 20.44 -15.69 -20.56
N GLN A 104 19.69 -16.19 -21.55
CA GLN A 104 19.39 -17.61 -21.65
C GLN A 104 20.65 -18.46 -21.86
N TYR A 105 21.62 -17.96 -22.62
CA TYR A 105 22.89 -18.64 -22.84
C TYR A 105 23.74 -18.74 -21.57
N LEU A 106 23.87 -17.65 -20.82
CA LEU A 106 24.73 -17.56 -19.64
C LEU A 106 24.11 -18.22 -18.41
N TRP A 107 22.80 -18.08 -18.22
CA TRP A 107 22.12 -18.36 -16.95
C TRP A 107 20.93 -19.32 -17.07
N GLY A 108 20.54 -19.71 -18.28
CA GLY A 108 19.33 -20.50 -18.50
C GLY A 108 18.05 -19.74 -18.14
N TYR A 109 18.10 -18.40 -18.12
CA TYR A 109 17.03 -17.52 -17.69
C TYR A 109 16.80 -16.36 -18.68
N HIS A 110 15.53 -16.00 -18.90
CA HIS A 110 15.10 -14.94 -19.82
C HIS A 110 15.03 -13.59 -19.09
N HIS A 111 16.17 -12.89 -18.98
CA HIS A 111 16.22 -11.56 -18.38
C HIS A 111 17.21 -10.62 -19.06
N TRP A 112 16.81 -10.17 -20.24
CA TRP A 112 17.59 -9.26 -21.10
C TRP A 112 18.23 -8.06 -20.39
N ARG A 113 17.61 -7.47 -19.35
CA ARG A 113 18.21 -6.33 -18.64
C ARG A 113 19.52 -6.69 -17.91
N ARG A 114 19.64 -7.90 -17.36
CA ARG A 114 20.88 -8.32 -16.66
C ARG A 114 22.02 -8.55 -17.64
N ALA A 115 21.70 -9.10 -18.81
CA ALA A 115 22.64 -9.21 -19.92
C ALA A 115 23.09 -7.82 -20.41
N GLN A 116 22.19 -6.84 -20.48
CA GLN A 116 22.53 -5.45 -20.81
C GLN A 116 23.45 -4.81 -19.75
N GLU A 117 23.15 -5.00 -18.47
CA GLU A 117 23.98 -4.53 -17.36
C GLU A 117 25.36 -5.19 -17.37
N LEU A 118 25.44 -6.48 -17.72
CA LEU A 118 26.71 -7.21 -17.87
C LEU A 118 27.59 -6.60 -18.95
N ARG A 119 27.00 -6.26 -20.10
CA ARG A 119 27.73 -5.55 -21.17
C ARG A 119 28.30 -4.23 -20.67
N GLY A 120 27.49 -3.46 -19.96
CA GLY A 120 27.92 -2.19 -19.37
C GLY A 120 29.04 -2.38 -18.35
N LEU A 121 28.94 -3.37 -17.47
CA LEU A 121 29.94 -3.69 -16.46
C LEU A 121 31.26 -4.16 -17.07
N VAL A 122 31.20 -5.01 -18.10
CA VAL A 122 32.37 -5.46 -18.87
C VAL A 122 33.04 -4.28 -19.57
N GLY A 123 32.28 -3.43 -20.25
CA GLY A 123 32.80 -2.22 -20.88
C GLY A 123 33.48 -1.28 -19.87
N TYR A 124 32.83 -1.04 -18.73
CA TYR A 124 33.34 -0.18 -17.66
C TYR A 124 34.70 -0.65 -17.13
N PHE A 125 34.86 -1.95 -16.88
CA PHE A 125 36.12 -2.50 -16.37
C PHE A 125 37.20 -2.61 -17.45
N ARG A 126 36.82 -2.89 -18.71
CA ARG A 126 37.75 -2.87 -19.84
C ARG A 126 38.36 -1.48 -20.03
N GLU A 127 37.55 -0.43 -20.01
CA GLU A 127 38.01 0.97 -20.14
C GLU A 127 39.01 1.36 -19.04
N ARG A 128 38.90 0.74 -17.86
CA ARG A 128 39.75 0.99 -16.69
C ARG A 128 40.90 -0.01 -16.55
N ASN A 129 41.10 -0.88 -17.54
CA ASN A 129 42.11 -1.94 -17.54
C ASN A 129 42.03 -2.88 -16.32
N VAL A 130 40.81 -3.11 -15.82
CA VAL A 130 40.51 -4.07 -14.74
C VAL A 130 40.10 -5.38 -15.38
N THR A 131 41.05 -6.30 -15.57
CA THR A 131 40.87 -7.48 -16.43
C THR A 131 40.98 -8.82 -15.70
N ASP A 132 41.38 -8.80 -14.43
CA ASP A 132 41.51 -9.98 -13.58
C ASP A 132 41.08 -9.67 -12.14
N LEU A 133 41.02 -10.71 -11.29
CA LEU A 133 40.55 -10.58 -9.92
C LEU A 133 41.49 -9.71 -9.06
N ALA A 134 42.79 -9.71 -9.34
CA ALA A 134 43.75 -8.90 -8.60
C ALA A 134 43.57 -7.41 -8.90
N ALA A 135 43.40 -7.07 -10.18
CA ALA A 135 43.07 -5.73 -10.63
C ALA A 135 41.69 -5.28 -10.13
N LEU A 136 40.71 -6.19 -10.07
CA LEU A 136 39.37 -5.90 -9.55
C LEU A 136 39.39 -5.60 -8.05
N ARG A 137 40.16 -6.36 -7.27
CA ARG A 137 40.40 -6.07 -5.85
C ARG A 137 41.16 -4.76 -5.67
N ALA A 138 42.19 -4.50 -6.48
CA ALA A 138 42.93 -3.25 -6.43
C ALA A 138 42.06 -2.03 -6.77
N TRP A 139 41.17 -2.17 -7.77
CA TRP A 139 40.15 -1.19 -8.09
C TRP A 139 39.19 -0.98 -6.92
N ALA A 140 38.65 -2.05 -6.34
CA ALA A 140 37.72 -1.96 -5.22
C ALA A 140 38.32 -1.26 -3.99
N VAL A 141 39.64 -1.41 -3.76
CA VAL A 141 40.37 -0.70 -2.70
C VAL A 141 40.54 0.80 -2.99
N SER A 142 40.67 1.18 -4.26
CA SER A 142 40.97 2.57 -4.66
C SER A 142 39.78 3.36 -5.17
N SER A 143 38.64 2.72 -5.44
CA SER A 143 37.43 3.33 -5.97
C SER A 143 36.51 3.90 -4.87
N SER A 144 35.63 4.79 -5.27
CA SER A 144 34.46 5.25 -4.52
C SER A 144 33.16 4.97 -5.30
N SER A 145 32.01 5.12 -4.64
CA SER A 145 30.70 4.99 -5.32
C SER A 145 30.59 5.96 -6.51
N ASP A 146 31.19 7.14 -6.41
CA ASP A 146 31.14 8.17 -7.46
C ASP A 146 31.90 7.74 -8.72
N ASP A 147 32.88 6.84 -8.59
CA ASP A 147 33.64 6.30 -9.72
C ASP A 147 32.85 5.24 -10.52
N PHE A 148 31.75 4.72 -9.95
CA PHE A 148 30.95 3.60 -10.49
C PHE A 148 29.53 4.03 -10.85
N VAL A 149 28.84 4.73 -9.96
CA VAL A 149 27.43 5.09 -10.09
C VAL A 149 27.26 6.10 -11.23
N GLY A 150 26.30 5.82 -12.12
CA GLY A 150 26.02 6.66 -13.29
C GLY A 150 26.90 6.37 -14.52
N HIS A 151 27.95 5.57 -14.38
CA HIS A 151 28.76 5.13 -15.52
C HIS A 151 28.20 3.89 -16.22
N ILE A 152 27.42 3.06 -15.51
CA ILE A 152 26.75 1.88 -16.07
C ILE A 152 25.25 2.03 -15.90
N LYS A 153 24.51 2.06 -17.02
CA LYS A 153 23.06 2.19 -17.00
C LYS A 153 22.41 1.02 -16.27
N GLY A 154 21.63 1.31 -15.23
CA GLY A 154 20.91 0.31 -14.43
C GLY A 154 21.63 -0.13 -13.15
N LEU A 155 22.90 0.24 -12.94
CA LEU A 155 23.65 -0.13 -11.74
C LEU A 155 23.88 1.07 -10.82
N GLY A 156 23.34 0.98 -9.60
CA GLY A 156 23.37 2.03 -8.58
C GLY A 156 24.30 1.74 -7.41
N ASN A 157 24.19 2.56 -6.35
CA ASN A 157 25.10 2.53 -5.20
C ASN A 157 25.10 1.19 -4.45
N ALA A 158 23.94 0.54 -4.35
CA ALA A 158 23.82 -0.79 -3.73
C ALA A 158 24.67 -1.85 -4.45
N VAL A 159 24.73 -1.81 -5.80
CA VAL A 159 25.50 -2.75 -6.62
C VAL A 159 27.01 -2.53 -6.42
N TYR A 160 27.44 -1.27 -6.36
CA TYR A 160 28.83 -0.91 -6.03
C TYR A 160 29.25 -1.52 -4.68
N HIS A 161 28.47 -1.25 -3.64
CA HIS A 161 28.78 -1.74 -2.29
C HIS A 161 28.76 -3.28 -2.21
N GLY A 162 27.82 -3.95 -2.88
CA GLY A 162 27.77 -5.41 -2.95
C GLY A 162 28.97 -6.03 -3.68
N LEU A 163 29.46 -5.41 -4.74
CA LEU A 163 30.68 -5.85 -5.43
C LEU A 163 31.92 -5.69 -4.55
N VAL A 164 32.12 -4.51 -3.95
CA VAL A 164 33.29 -4.23 -3.09
C VAL A 164 33.31 -5.14 -1.86
N MET A 165 32.15 -5.37 -1.23
CA MET A 165 31.99 -6.29 -0.11
C MET A 165 32.36 -7.73 -0.48
N ARG A 166 31.88 -8.25 -1.62
CA ARG A 166 32.24 -9.59 -2.12
C ARG A 166 33.71 -9.75 -2.47
N LEU A 167 34.44 -8.67 -2.70
CA LEU A 167 35.87 -8.74 -2.99
C LEU A 167 36.73 -8.78 -1.72
N GLY A 168 36.10 -8.82 -0.54
CA GLY A 168 36.79 -8.75 0.74
C GLY A 168 37.43 -7.39 1.01
N VAL A 169 37.05 -6.37 0.22
CA VAL A 169 37.43 -4.99 0.51
C VAL A 169 36.39 -4.48 1.48
N GLU A 170 36.74 -4.52 2.76
CA GLU A 170 36.05 -3.72 3.77
C GLU A 170 36.28 -2.25 3.44
N THR A 171 35.52 -1.68 2.50
CA THR A 171 35.08 -0.29 2.67
C THR A 171 34.03 -0.28 3.77
N VAL A 172 34.42 -0.74 4.97
CA VAL A 172 33.90 -0.11 6.18
C VAL A 172 34.45 1.31 6.06
N LYS A 173 33.70 2.19 5.40
CA LYS A 173 33.59 3.55 5.90
C LYS A 173 33.16 3.36 7.36
N PRO A 174 34.06 3.53 8.34
CA PRO A 174 33.67 3.48 9.74
C PRO A 174 32.67 4.60 10.04
N ASP A 175 32.42 5.48 9.10
CA ASP A 175 31.35 6.44 9.06
C ASP A 175 29.94 5.82 9.04
N VAL A 176 29.71 4.59 8.57
CA VAL A 176 28.35 3.97 8.62
C VAL A 176 28.14 3.12 9.89
N HIS A 177 29.23 2.67 10.55
CA HIS A 177 29.15 1.79 11.73
C HIS A 177 29.85 2.30 13.00
N ILE A 178 30.72 3.30 12.92
CA ILE A 178 31.46 3.93 14.04
C ILE A 178 31.03 5.38 14.27
N LEU A 179 30.48 6.11 13.29
CA LEU A 179 29.65 7.30 13.61
C LEU A 179 28.39 6.92 14.41
N ARG A 180 28.03 5.62 14.45
CA ARG A 180 27.04 5.04 15.39
C ARG A 180 27.36 5.28 16.88
N LEU A 181 28.59 5.67 17.23
CA LEU A 181 29.02 5.89 18.62
C LEU A 181 29.28 7.36 19.00
N GLY A 182 29.25 8.30 18.05
CA GLY A 182 29.64 9.70 18.30
C GLY A 182 28.69 10.78 17.78
N VAL A 183 27.53 10.41 17.23
CA VAL A 183 26.55 11.37 16.71
C VAL A 183 25.56 11.79 17.82
N PRO A 184 25.28 13.09 18.01
CA PRO A 184 24.33 13.58 19.00
C PRO A 184 22.96 12.91 18.90
N ALA A 185 22.25 12.82 20.02
CA ALA A 185 21.03 12.04 20.21
C ALA A 185 19.87 12.30 19.22
N SER A 186 19.95 13.31 18.35
CA SER A 186 18.92 13.63 17.36
C SER A 186 18.96 12.75 16.09
N THR A 187 20.07 12.12 15.72
CA THR A 187 20.21 11.40 14.43
C THR A 187 20.13 9.86 14.53
N ARG A 188 19.94 9.31 15.74
CA ARG A 188 19.81 7.84 15.97
C ARG A 188 18.43 7.28 15.62
N GLY A 189 17.39 8.11 15.54
CA GLY A 189 16.03 7.67 15.25
C GLY A 189 15.84 7.21 13.80
N GLU A 190 16.38 7.95 12.82
CA GLU A 190 16.18 7.68 11.39
C GLU A 190 16.93 6.43 10.92
N ALA A 191 18.19 6.25 11.32
CA ALA A 191 19.00 5.09 10.92
C ALA A 191 18.51 3.75 11.52
N MET A 192 17.80 3.80 12.66
CA MET A 192 17.18 2.62 13.26
C MET A 192 15.89 2.23 12.53
N ILE A 193 15.17 3.20 11.97
CA ILE A 193 13.96 2.97 11.15
C ILE A 193 14.35 2.38 9.78
N GLU A 194 15.41 2.89 9.14
CA GLU A 194 15.87 2.38 7.83
C GLU A 194 16.26 0.88 7.88
N ASP A 195 16.98 0.46 8.92
CA ASP A 195 17.41 -0.94 9.10
C ASP A 195 16.21 -1.88 9.33
N GLN A 196 15.20 -1.41 10.08
CA GLN A 196 13.95 -2.14 10.30
C GLN A 196 13.12 -2.25 9.01
N VAL A 197 13.04 -1.19 8.21
CA VAL A 197 12.31 -1.18 6.94
C VAL A 197 12.93 -2.16 5.94
N ALA A 198 14.27 -2.16 5.81
CA ALA A 198 14.98 -3.11 4.96
C ALA A 198 14.83 -4.57 5.42
N GLN A 199 14.87 -4.81 6.75
CA GLN A 199 14.66 -6.13 7.33
C GLN A 199 13.24 -6.67 7.04
N LEU A 200 12.22 -5.81 7.14
CA LEU A 200 10.83 -6.16 6.82
C LEU A 200 10.67 -6.52 5.34
N ALA A 201 11.22 -5.70 4.45
CA ALA A 201 11.19 -5.97 3.01
C ALA A 201 11.84 -7.33 2.69
N THR A 202 13.05 -7.58 3.21
CA THR A 202 13.77 -8.85 3.02
C THR A 202 12.99 -10.05 3.55
N HIS A 203 12.33 -9.93 4.72
CA HIS A 203 11.49 -11.00 5.25
C HIS A 203 10.30 -11.30 4.33
N LEU A 204 9.67 -10.26 3.77
CA LEU A 204 8.47 -10.37 2.94
C LEU A 204 8.76 -10.85 1.51
N GLU A 205 9.97 -10.66 0.98
CA GLU A 205 10.38 -11.25 -0.31
C GLU A 205 10.21 -12.79 -0.31
N GLY A 206 10.47 -13.44 0.81
CA GLY A 206 10.24 -14.88 0.99
C GLY A 206 8.77 -15.28 1.18
N ARG A 207 7.82 -14.34 1.17
CA ARG A 207 6.39 -14.56 1.49
C ARG A 207 5.45 -14.38 0.31
N GLU A 208 5.95 -14.06 -0.88
CA GLU A 208 5.10 -13.85 -2.05
C GLU A 208 4.27 -15.08 -2.43
N GLU A 209 4.86 -16.28 -2.40
CA GLU A 209 4.13 -17.53 -2.65
C GLU A 209 3.03 -17.76 -1.61
N ALA A 210 3.33 -17.49 -0.33
CA ALA A 210 2.36 -17.59 0.76
C ALA A 210 1.21 -16.57 0.62
N PHE A 211 1.50 -15.36 0.12
CA PHE A 211 0.47 -14.39 -0.22
C PHE A 211 -0.47 -14.94 -1.29
N VAL A 212 0.08 -15.46 -2.40
CA VAL A 212 -0.74 -15.99 -3.51
C VAL A 212 -1.57 -17.19 -3.06
N GLU A 213 -1.01 -18.08 -2.24
CA GLU A 213 -1.74 -19.23 -1.67
C GLU A 213 -2.92 -18.77 -0.81
N ARG A 214 -2.67 -17.89 0.18
CA ARG A 214 -3.72 -17.35 1.05
C ARG A 214 -4.77 -16.57 0.28
N LEU A 215 -4.35 -15.74 -0.69
CA LEU A 215 -5.28 -15.02 -1.55
C LEU A 215 -6.13 -16.00 -2.37
N GLY A 216 -5.54 -17.09 -2.87
CA GLY A 216 -6.25 -18.17 -3.54
C GLY A 216 -7.33 -18.81 -2.67
N GLU A 217 -7.06 -19.04 -1.38
CA GLU A 217 -8.06 -19.55 -0.43
C GLU A 217 -9.25 -18.58 -0.28
N LEU A 218 -9.00 -17.27 -0.20
CA LEU A 218 -10.09 -16.29 -0.05
C LEU A 218 -10.87 -16.11 -1.36
N VAL A 219 -10.19 -16.05 -2.50
CA VAL A 219 -10.79 -15.81 -3.83
C VAL A 219 -11.59 -17.03 -4.30
N ALA A 220 -11.27 -18.23 -3.82
CA ALA A 220 -12.04 -19.44 -4.09
C ALA A 220 -13.43 -19.46 -3.39
N VAL A 221 -13.72 -18.49 -2.52
CA VAL A 221 -14.98 -18.37 -1.79
C VAL A 221 -15.74 -17.16 -2.31
N ASP A 222 -16.96 -17.39 -2.80
CA ASP A 222 -17.90 -16.28 -3.06
C ASP A 222 -18.24 -15.62 -1.73
N SER A 223 -18.06 -14.30 -1.64
CA SER A 223 -18.37 -13.55 -0.43
C SER A 223 -19.09 -12.27 -0.80
N GLY A 224 -20.08 -12.36 -1.71
CA GLY A 224 -20.96 -11.23 -2.02
C GLY A 224 -21.61 -10.67 -0.75
N THR A 225 -21.86 -9.37 -0.64
CA THR A 225 -22.61 -8.82 0.50
C THR A 225 -23.98 -9.51 0.63
N GLY A 226 -24.28 -10.05 1.81
CA GLY A 226 -25.47 -10.87 2.04
C GLY A 226 -25.29 -12.37 1.76
N SER A 227 -24.17 -12.81 1.16
CA SER A 227 -23.74 -14.21 1.09
C SER A 227 -23.12 -14.63 2.44
N VAL A 228 -24.00 -14.76 3.45
CA VAL A 228 -23.61 -14.95 4.86
C VAL A 228 -22.66 -16.12 5.07
N GLU A 229 -22.89 -17.25 4.39
CA GLU A 229 -22.02 -18.43 4.50
C GLU A 229 -20.62 -18.14 3.95
N GLY A 230 -20.54 -17.53 2.77
CA GLY A 230 -19.30 -17.18 2.10
C GLY A 230 -18.46 -16.16 2.87
N VAL A 231 -19.09 -15.07 3.30
CA VAL A 231 -18.48 -14.06 4.17
C VAL A 231 -17.92 -14.71 5.46
N ASN A 232 -18.70 -15.56 6.12
CA ASN A 232 -18.27 -16.25 7.34
C ASN A 232 -17.07 -17.18 7.08
N LEU A 233 -16.98 -17.81 5.91
CA LEU A 233 -15.83 -18.63 5.53
C LEU A 233 -14.57 -17.77 5.33
N VAL A 234 -14.66 -16.64 4.63
CA VAL A 234 -13.53 -15.69 4.46
C VAL A 234 -13.05 -15.20 5.82
N VAL A 235 -13.97 -14.74 6.67
CA VAL A 235 -13.67 -14.28 8.04
C VAL A 235 -13.03 -15.40 8.87
N ALA A 236 -13.52 -16.63 8.77
CA ALA A 236 -12.96 -17.77 9.48
C ALA A 236 -11.49 -18.03 9.08
N ARG A 237 -11.19 -17.99 7.78
CA ARG A 237 -9.82 -18.17 7.25
C ARG A 237 -8.87 -17.11 7.79
N CYS A 238 -9.24 -15.83 7.67
CA CYS A 238 -8.43 -14.73 8.20
C CYS A 238 -8.22 -14.86 9.72
N ALA A 239 -9.29 -15.13 10.47
CA ALA A 239 -9.23 -15.32 11.92
C ALA A 239 -8.32 -16.48 12.33
N ASP A 240 -8.30 -17.58 11.57
CA ASP A 240 -7.47 -18.74 11.89
C ASP A 240 -5.98 -18.46 11.63
N TRP A 241 -5.64 -17.72 10.57
CA TRP A 241 -4.27 -17.22 10.36
C TRP A 241 -3.84 -16.27 11.51
N MET A 242 -4.70 -15.33 11.87
CA MET A 242 -4.44 -14.39 12.97
C MET A 242 -4.25 -15.09 14.31
N ARG A 243 -5.09 -16.07 14.67
CA ARG A 243 -4.89 -16.83 15.93
C ARG A 243 -3.56 -17.57 15.96
N THR A 244 -3.12 -18.10 14.82
CA THR A 244 -1.84 -18.81 14.71
C THR A 244 -0.65 -17.87 14.98
N ASP A 245 -0.79 -16.59 14.62
CA ASP A 245 0.20 -15.54 14.88
C ASP A 245 0.05 -14.86 16.25
N GLY A 246 -0.86 -15.34 17.11
CA GLY A 246 -0.99 -14.89 18.50
C GLY A 246 -1.93 -13.70 18.73
N TRP A 247 -2.81 -13.39 17.77
CA TRP A 247 -3.85 -12.38 17.94
C TRP A 247 -4.94 -12.85 18.92
N SER A 248 -5.46 -11.92 19.72
CA SER A 248 -6.76 -12.08 20.38
C SER A 248 -7.86 -11.81 19.36
N VAL A 249 -8.83 -12.73 19.18
CA VAL A 249 -9.84 -12.63 18.13
C VAL A 249 -11.25 -12.75 18.71
N GLU A 250 -12.04 -11.69 18.56
CA GLU A 250 -13.46 -11.60 18.89
C GLU A 250 -14.31 -11.63 17.61
N ARG A 251 -15.47 -12.28 17.69
CA ARG A 251 -16.41 -12.46 16.56
C ARG A 251 -17.78 -11.93 16.97
N HIS A 252 -18.38 -11.10 16.10
CA HIS A 252 -19.69 -10.50 16.31
C HIS A 252 -20.58 -10.82 15.12
N ALA A 253 -21.71 -11.49 15.36
CA ALA A 253 -22.75 -11.59 14.34
C ALA A 253 -23.38 -10.20 14.14
N VAL A 254 -23.54 -9.79 12.88
CA VAL A 254 -24.08 -8.48 12.52
C VAL A 254 -25.23 -8.59 11.53
N ASP A 255 -26.24 -7.76 11.73
CA ASP A 255 -27.45 -7.70 10.91
C ASP A 255 -27.55 -6.36 10.20
N GLY A 256 -27.93 -6.39 8.93
CA GLY A 256 -28.29 -5.23 8.13
C GLY A 256 -29.79 -5.02 8.03
N PRO A 257 -30.23 -3.97 7.31
CA PRO A 257 -31.66 -3.67 7.12
C PRO A 257 -32.47 -4.82 6.49
N SER A 258 -31.82 -5.68 5.70
CA SER A 258 -32.46 -6.76 4.95
C SER A 258 -32.22 -8.16 5.55
N GLY A 259 -31.54 -8.26 6.70
CA GLY A 259 -31.21 -9.53 7.35
C GLY A 259 -29.72 -9.65 7.73
N PRO A 260 -29.27 -10.85 8.13
CA PRO A 260 -27.89 -11.08 8.56
C PRO A 260 -26.88 -10.77 7.46
N LEU A 261 -25.76 -10.14 7.81
CA LEU A 261 -24.67 -9.80 6.89
C LEU A 261 -23.45 -10.70 7.08
N GLY A 262 -23.34 -11.39 8.21
CA GLY A 262 -22.24 -12.30 8.51
C GLY A 262 -21.60 -12.00 9.86
N THR A 263 -20.31 -12.30 9.95
CA THR A 263 -19.53 -12.13 11.16
C THR A 263 -18.52 -11.01 10.96
N LEU A 264 -18.60 -9.98 11.80
CA LEU A 264 -17.51 -9.02 11.98
C LEU A 264 -16.46 -9.63 12.92
N VAL A 265 -15.18 -9.46 12.61
CA VAL A 265 -14.07 -9.82 13.50
C VAL A 265 -13.35 -8.57 14.00
N LEU A 266 -13.11 -8.55 15.30
CA LEU A 266 -12.16 -7.66 15.95
C LEU A 266 -10.97 -8.51 16.39
N ALA A 267 -9.81 -8.26 15.81
CA ALA A 267 -8.57 -8.91 16.21
C ALA A 267 -7.63 -7.88 16.83
N GLU A 268 -6.99 -8.21 17.95
CA GLU A 268 -6.04 -7.32 18.60
C GLU A 268 -4.70 -8.02 18.86
N GLN A 269 -3.62 -7.26 18.68
CA GLN A 269 -2.28 -7.70 19.02
C GLN A 269 -1.45 -6.53 19.56
N ASP A 270 -0.57 -6.81 20.51
CA ASP A 270 0.36 -5.84 21.09
C ASP A 270 1.80 -6.21 20.74
N GLY A 271 2.54 -5.26 20.18
CA GLY A 271 3.94 -5.42 19.78
C GLY A 271 4.95 -4.89 20.81
N GLY A 272 4.50 -4.43 21.98
CA GLY A 272 5.36 -3.90 23.05
C GLY A 272 5.92 -2.49 22.79
N GLY A 273 5.50 -1.84 21.70
CA GLY A 273 5.78 -0.43 21.38
C GLY A 273 4.70 0.52 21.89
N SER A 274 4.78 1.78 21.47
CA SER A 274 3.78 2.82 21.77
C SER A 274 2.80 3.02 20.61
N GLY A 275 1.67 3.67 20.91
CA GLY A 275 0.63 4.00 19.94
C GLY A 275 -0.41 2.90 19.72
N THR A 276 -1.53 3.28 19.15
CA THR A 276 -2.61 2.38 18.72
C THR A 276 -2.92 2.61 17.26
N THR A 277 -2.82 1.55 16.46
CA THR A 277 -3.20 1.55 15.04
C THR A 277 -4.50 0.79 14.85
N LEU A 278 -5.45 1.39 14.14
CA LEU A 278 -6.61 0.68 13.63
C LEU A 278 -6.36 0.28 12.17
N VAL A 279 -6.49 -1.00 11.86
CA VAL A 279 -6.42 -1.54 10.51
C VAL A 279 -7.82 -2.01 10.12
N ILE A 280 -8.32 -1.56 8.97
CA ILE A 280 -9.67 -1.90 8.51
C ILE A 280 -9.58 -2.62 7.15
N GLY A 281 -10.28 -3.74 7.05
CA GLY A 281 -10.59 -4.34 5.75
C GLY A 281 -11.93 -5.03 5.74
N HIS A 282 -12.56 -5.11 4.57
CA HIS A 282 -13.83 -5.79 4.41
C HIS A 282 -13.66 -7.17 3.77
N THR A 283 -14.59 -8.05 4.09
CA THR A 283 -14.59 -9.48 3.72
C THR A 283 -15.67 -9.84 2.73
N ASP A 284 -16.67 -8.96 2.59
CA ASP A 284 -17.62 -9.01 1.50
C ASP A 284 -17.02 -8.48 0.19
N THR A 285 -17.74 -8.68 -0.91
CA THR A 285 -17.42 -8.18 -2.25
C THR A 285 -18.73 -7.82 -2.95
N VAL A 286 -18.68 -7.10 -4.07
CA VAL A 286 -19.87 -6.89 -4.92
C VAL A 286 -20.33 -8.12 -5.72
N PHE A 287 -19.57 -9.22 -5.75
CA PHE A 287 -19.82 -10.32 -6.67
C PHE A 287 -20.88 -11.31 -6.16
N SER A 288 -21.76 -11.75 -7.07
CA SER A 288 -22.78 -12.76 -6.76
C SER A 288 -22.19 -14.15 -6.59
N ASP A 289 -22.88 -15.02 -5.84
CA ASP A 289 -22.55 -16.44 -5.72
C ASP A 289 -22.35 -17.12 -7.09
N GLY A 290 -21.38 -18.03 -7.16
CA GLY A 290 -20.92 -18.72 -8.37
C GLY A 290 -19.80 -17.98 -9.13
N THR A 291 -19.47 -16.74 -8.75
CA THR A 291 -18.44 -15.95 -9.45
C THR A 291 -17.03 -16.52 -9.21
N ALA A 292 -16.71 -16.93 -7.99
CA ALA A 292 -15.44 -17.56 -7.63
C ALA A 292 -15.18 -18.83 -8.45
N ALA A 293 -16.21 -19.66 -8.64
CA ALA A 293 -16.11 -20.86 -9.47
C ALA A 293 -15.95 -20.53 -10.96
N ALA A 294 -16.62 -19.48 -11.44
CA ALA A 294 -16.55 -19.05 -12.85
C ALA A 294 -15.25 -18.32 -13.22
N ARG A 295 -14.67 -17.57 -12.27
CA ARG A 295 -13.45 -16.77 -12.41
C ARG A 295 -12.47 -17.12 -11.28
N PRO A 296 -11.92 -18.34 -11.23
CA PRO A 296 -10.97 -18.71 -10.20
C PRO A 296 -9.72 -17.83 -10.29
N LEU A 297 -8.97 -17.75 -9.19
CA LEU A 297 -7.71 -17.01 -9.16
C LEU A 297 -6.80 -17.46 -10.31
N ARG A 298 -6.31 -16.49 -11.08
CA ARG A 298 -5.44 -16.74 -12.23
C ARG A 298 -4.24 -15.80 -12.20
N LEU A 299 -3.07 -16.38 -12.43
CA LEU A 299 -1.84 -15.62 -12.66
C LEU A 299 -1.69 -15.35 -14.17
N ASP A 300 -1.42 -14.09 -14.51
CA ASP A 300 -1.21 -13.63 -15.87
C ASP A 300 0.00 -12.68 -15.91
N GLY A 301 1.18 -13.28 -16.04
CA GLY A 301 2.44 -12.55 -15.89
C GLY A 301 2.53 -11.90 -14.50
N ASP A 302 2.55 -10.56 -14.48
CA ASP A 302 2.62 -9.75 -13.26
C ASP A 302 1.23 -9.38 -12.71
N ARG A 303 0.14 -9.92 -13.26
CA ARG A 303 -1.22 -9.70 -12.76
C ARG A 303 -1.75 -10.95 -12.05
N ILE A 304 -2.41 -10.74 -10.92
CA ILE A 304 -3.25 -11.72 -10.24
C ILE A 304 -4.70 -11.29 -10.45
N LEU A 305 -5.51 -12.14 -11.08
CA LEU A 305 -6.91 -11.86 -11.38
C LEU A 305 -7.83 -12.77 -10.58
N GLY A 306 -9.01 -12.28 -10.23
CA GLY A 306 -10.06 -13.03 -9.55
C GLY A 306 -11.04 -12.10 -8.82
N PRO A 307 -12.24 -12.58 -8.43
CA PRO A 307 -13.20 -11.77 -7.67
C PRO A 307 -12.64 -11.38 -6.31
N GLY A 308 -12.59 -10.08 -6.06
CA GLY A 308 -12.14 -9.47 -4.81
C GLY A 308 -10.63 -9.50 -4.59
N VAL A 309 -9.82 -9.82 -5.61
CA VAL A 309 -8.35 -9.77 -5.49
C VAL A 309 -7.86 -8.35 -5.19
N CYS A 310 -8.50 -7.36 -5.81
CA CYS A 310 -8.24 -5.94 -5.65
C CYS A 310 -9.10 -5.38 -4.52
N ASP A 311 -10.37 -5.77 -4.48
CA ASP A 311 -11.39 -5.19 -3.61
C ASP A 311 -12.09 -6.22 -2.70
N MET A 312 -11.58 -6.50 -1.50
CA MET A 312 -10.24 -6.11 -1.04
C MET A 312 -9.46 -7.26 -0.39
N LYS A 313 -9.69 -8.52 -0.82
CA LYS A 313 -9.05 -9.73 -0.25
C LYS A 313 -7.52 -9.68 -0.33
N GLY A 314 -6.96 -9.07 -1.38
CA GLY A 314 -5.51 -8.82 -1.46
C GLY A 314 -5.00 -7.93 -0.33
N GLY A 315 -5.74 -6.88 -0.01
CA GLY A 315 -5.50 -6.01 1.15
C GLY A 315 -5.52 -6.78 2.47
N LEU A 316 -6.53 -7.64 2.68
CA LEU A 316 -6.62 -8.47 3.90
C LEU A 316 -5.37 -9.32 4.12
N VAL A 317 -4.93 -10.04 3.08
CA VAL A 317 -3.74 -10.91 3.17
C VAL A 317 -2.49 -10.07 3.42
N SER A 318 -2.33 -8.92 2.74
CA SER A 318 -1.22 -7.99 2.99
C SER A 318 -1.22 -7.47 4.43
N GLY A 319 -2.38 -7.10 4.99
CA GLY A 319 -2.47 -6.63 6.37
C GLY A 319 -2.04 -7.67 7.39
N ILE A 320 -2.47 -8.92 7.21
CA ILE A 320 -2.10 -10.03 8.09
C ILE A 320 -0.59 -10.31 7.98
N LEU A 321 -0.06 -10.40 6.76
CA LEU A 321 1.38 -10.64 6.54
C LEU A 321 2.27 -9.50 7.04
N ALA A 322 1.79 -8.25 6.99
CA ALA A 322 2.52 -7.10 7.51
C ALA A 322 2.79 -7.24 9.02
N VAL A 323 1.78 -7.63 9.80
CA VAL A 323 1.95 -7.82 11.25
C VAL A 323 2.73 -9.10 11.57
N GLU A 324 2.51 -10.19 10.82
CA GLU A 324 3.35 -11.40 10.92
C GLU A 324 4.83 -11.08 10.68
N ALA A 325 5.14 -10.21 9.72
CA ALA A 325 6.50 -9.77 9.43
C ALA A 325 7.10 -8.99 10.61
N LEU A 326 6.37 -8.00 11.15
CA LEU A 326 6.80 -7.25 12.34
C LEU A 326 7.17 -8.17 13.50
N ARG A 327 6.33 -9.18 13.75
CA ARG A 327 6.55 -10.20 14.77
C ARG A 327 7.77 -11.06 14.49
N SER A 328 7.88 -11.56 13.26
CA SER A 328 8.95 -12.48 12.85
C SER A 328 10.33 -11.80 12.85
N THR A 329 10.39 -10.50 12.55
CA THR A 329 11.64 -9.72 12.58
C THR A 329 11.97 -9.18 13.96
N GLY A 330 11.04 -9.25 14.92
CA GLY A 330 11.19 -8.64 16.24
C GLY A 330 11.12 -7.11 16.20
N THR A 331 10.53 -6.53 15.15
CA THR A 331 10.32 -5.09 15.04
C THR A 331 9.24 -4.68 16.03
N ALA A 332 9.55 -3.72 16.91
CA ALA A 332 8.57 -3.22 17.88
C ALA A 332 7.46 -2.43 17.18
N PHE A 333 6.22 -2.61 17.62
CA PHE A 333 5.05 -1.86 17.16
C PHE A 333 4.06 -1.69 18.32
N GLY A 334 3.17 -0.71 18.24
CA GLY A 334 2.16 -0.46 19.27
C GLY A 334 1.04 -1.51 19.32
N ARG A 335 -0.10 -1.13 19.90
CA ARG A 335 -1.33 -1.94 19.82
C ARG A 335 -1.90 -1.86 18.40
N VAL A 336 -2.19 -3.00 17.79
CA VAL A 336 -2.90 -3.07 16.50
C VAL A 336 -4.27 -3.66 16.76
N ILE A 337 -5.30 -2.93 16.33
CA ILE A 337 -6.69 -3.38 16.28
C ILE A 337 -7.01 -3.59 14.81
N PHE A 338 -7.40 -4.79 14.42
CA PHE A 338 -7.77 -5.13 13.04
C PHE A 338 -9.26 -5.45 13.01
N ILE A 339 -10.01 -4.71 12.19
CA ILE A 339 -11.42 -4.96 11.91
C ILE A 339 -11.54 -5.65 10.55
N LEU A 340 -12.18 -6.82 10.55
CA LEU A 340 -12.66 -7.49 9.35
C LEU A 340 -14.19 -7.34 9.32
N ASN A 341 -14.70 -6.42 8.50
CA ASN A 341 -16.14 -6.18 8.41
C ASN A 341 -16.80 -6.92 7.21
N PRO A 342 -18.10 -7.21 7.26
CA PRO A 342 -18.80 -7.98 6.22
C PRO A 342 -19.75 -7.15 5.33
N ASP A 343 -19.68 -5.83 5.35
CA ASP A 343 -20.73 -4.98 4.79
C ASP A 343 -20.28 -3.65 4.18
N GLU A 344 -19.00 -3.51 3.81
CA GLU A 344 -18.48 -2.26 3.24
C GLU A 344 -19.14 -1.89 1.93
N GLU A 345 -19.42 -2.89 1.07
CA GLU A 345 -19.94 -2.69 -0.29
C GLU A 345 -21.37 -2.15 -0.32
N VAL A 346 -22.03 -2.09 0.85
CA VAL A 346 -23.34 -1.45 1.07
C VAL A 346 -23.25 -0.27 2.05
N GLY A 347 -22.04 0.22 2.30
CA GLY A 347 -21.73 1.38 3.13
C GLY A 347 -21.56 1.08 4.62
N SER A 348 -21.17 -0.13 5.02
CA SER A 348 -20.89 -0.52 6.42
C SER A 348 -21.99 -0.18 7.46
N PRO A 349 -23.30 -0.34 7.19
CA PRO A 349 -24.35 0.06 8.14
C PRO A 349 -24.24 -0.64 9.50
N ALA A 350 -23.85 -1.91 9.53
CA ALA A 350 -23.74 -2.69 10.75
C ALA A 350 -22.35 -2.58 11.40
N SER A 351 -21.30 -2.36 10.60
CA SER A 351 -19.92 -2.27 11.10
C SER A 351 -19.49 -0.87 11.53
N ARG A 352 -20.13 0.17 10.99
CA ARG A 352 -19.83 1.57 11.32
C ARG A 352 -19.78 1.86 12.84
N PRO A 353 -20.69 1.36 13.69
CA PRO A 353 -20.56 1.55 15.15
C PRO A 353 -19.26 0.98 15.73
N PHE A 354 -18.85 -0.22 15.31
CA PHE A 354 -17.60 -0.85 15.76
C PHE A 354 -16.38 -0.09 15.25
N ILE A 355 -16.40 0.33 13.99
CA ILE A 355 -15.34 1.15 13.39
C ILE A 355 -15.19 2.46 14.18
N LYS A 356 -16.29 3.17 14.47
CA LYS A 356 -16.25 4.41 15.26
C LYS A 356 -15.71 4.17 16.67
N GLU A 357 -16.15 3.11 17.34
CA GLU A 357 -15.66 2.78 18.69
C GLU A 357 -14.15 2.55 18.69
N ARG A 358 -13.62 1.74 17.78
CA ARG A 358 -12.18 1.45 17.73
C ARG A 358 -11.36 2.61 17.20
N ALA A 359 -11.89 3.38 16.26
CA ALA A 359 -11.21 4.58 15.74
C ALA A 359 -11.00 5.63 16.84
N SER A 360 -11.92 5.75 17.80
CA SER A 360 -11.76 6.65 18.95
C SER A 360 -10.59 6.30 19.88
N GLN A 361 -10.04 5.09 19.75
CA GLN A 361 -8.89 4.60 20.52
C GLN A 361 -7.58 4.66 19.73
N ALA A 362 -7.64 4.98 18.43
CA ALA A 362 -6.52 4.88 17.52
C ALA A 362 -5.83 6.23 17.29
N ASP A 363 -4.50 6.20 17.19
CA ASP A 363 -3.69 7.35 16.79
C ASP A 363 -3.61 7.49 15.26
N ALA A 364 -3.78 6.37 14.55
CA ALA A 364 -3.80 6.29 13.09
C ALA A 364 -4.72 5.16 12.63
N VAL A 365 -5.37 5.36 11.47
CA VAL A 365 -6.18 4.36 10.79
C VAL A 365 -5.59 4.05 9.42
N PHE A 366 -5.49 2.76 9.11
CA PHE A 366 -5.04 2.24 7.82
C PHE A 366 -6.14 1.36 7.21
N VAL A 367 -6.73 1.82 6.12
CA VAL A 367 -7.74 1.08 5.37
C VAL A 367 -7.06 0.37 4.20
N LEU A 368 -7.29 -0.94 4.08
CA LEU A 368 -6.49 -1.83 3.24
C LEU A 368 -7.02 -1.96 1.80
N GLU A 369 -7.85 -1.03 1.34
CA GLU A 369 -8.24 -0.93 -0.07
C GLU A 369 -7.01 -1.03 -0.97
N ALA A 370 -7.17 -1.50 -2.20
CA ALA A 370 -6.06 -1.51 -3.14
C ALA A 370 -5.47 -0.10 -3.35
N ALA A 371 -4.16 -0.05 -3.53
CA ALA A 371 -3.53 1.16 -4.03
C ALA A 371 -4.08 1.45 -5.43
N ARG A 372 -4.14 2.73 -5.80
CA ARG A 372 -4.54 3.14 -7.15
C ARG A 372 -3.59 2.54 -8.19
N GLU A 373 -4.02 2.48 -9.45
CA GLU A 373 -3.22 1.87 -10.54
C GLU A 373 -1.81 2.48 -10.68
N ASN A 374 -1.64 3.75 -10.31
CA ASN A 374 -0.33 4.43 -10.28
C ASN A 374 0.48 4.20 -8.99
N GLY A 375 -0.02 3.39 -8.07
CA GLY A 375 0.57 3.11 -6.76
C GLY A 375 0.23 4.11 -5.65
N ALA A 376 -0.60 5.12 -5.94
CA ALA A 376 -0.94 6.15 -4.97
C ALA A 376 -1.79 5.62 -3.81
N VAL A 377 -1.54 6.15 -2.61
CA VAL A 377 -2.45 6.02 -1.46
C VAL A 377 -3.54 7.07 -1.53
N VAL A 378 -4.67 6.82 -0.87
CA VAL A 378 -5.81 7.72 -0.85
C VAL A 378 -5.77 8.56 0.41
N THR A 379 -5.74 9.88 0.22
CA THR A 379 -5.74 10.87 1.32
C THR A 379 -7.00 11.73 1.33
N ALA A 380 -7.84 11.62 0.30
CA ALA A 380 -9.14 12.28 0.24
C ALA A 380 -10.18 11.46 -0.54
N ARG A 381 -11.42 11.45 -0.06
CA ARG A 381 -12.58 10.82 -0.69
C ARG A 381 -13.79 11.72 -0.59
N LYS A 382 -14.63 11.72 -1.62
CA LYS A 382 -15.92 12.41 -1.54
C LYS A 382 -16.84 11.71 -0.53
N GLY A 383 -17.62 12.51 0.19
CA GLY A 383 -18.78 12.04 0.94
C GLY A 383 -19.97 11.79 0.01
N ILE A 384 -21.00 11.12 0.52
CA ILE A 384 -22.19 10.71 -0.23
C ILE A 384 -23.44 10.96 0.61
N THR A 385 -24.39 11.68 0.02
CA THR A 385 -25.75 11.82 0.54
C THR A 385 -26.75 11.36 -0.51
N ASN A 386 -27.53 10.34 -0.17
CA ASN A 386 -28.66 9.86 -0.96
C ASN A 386 -29.92 10.63 -0.59
N VAL A 387 -30.69 11.03 -1.60
CA VAL A 387 -31.91 11.81 -1.39
C VAL A 387 -33.06 11.23 -2.21
N ARG A 388 -34.21 11.05 -1.56
CA ARG A 388 -35.47 10.70 -2.20
C ARG A 388 -36.42 11.89 -2.12
N MET A 389 -36.88 12.36 -3.27
CA MET A 389 -37.84 13.46 -3.36
C MET A 389 -39.13 12.95 -3.98
N GLU A 390 -40.24 13.03 -3.25
CA GLU A 390 -41.56 12.57 -3.70
C GLU A 390 -42.51 13.76 -3.89
N PHE A 391 -43.23 13.76 -5.00
CA PHE A 391 -44.14 14.82 -5.40
C PHE A 391 -45.57 14.29 -5.43
N ALA A 392 -46.47 14.98 -4.74
CA ALA A 392 -47.90 14.67 -4.74
C ALA A 392 -48.68 15.84 -5.35
N GLY A 393 -49.36 15.57 -6.46
CA GLY A 393 -50.22 16.48 -7.18
C GLY A 393 -51.68 16.04 -7.15
N ARG A 394 -52.39 16.23 -8.26
CA ARG A 394 -53.82 15.89 -8.38
C ARG A 394 -54.16 15.39 -9.77
N ALA A 395 -54.76 14.22 -9.85
CA ALA A 395 -55.16 13.64 -11.12
C ALA A 395 -56.34 14.38 -11.75
N ALA A 396 -56.36 14.41 -13.08
CA ALA A 396 -57.48 14.90 -13.89
C ALA A 396 -57.44 14.25 -15.27
N HIS A 397 -58.57 14.20 -15.97
CA HIS A 397 -58.58 13.75 -17.35
C HIS A 397 -57.94 14.81 -18.26
N SER A 398 -56.79 14.49 -18.83
CA SER A 398 -55.94 15.44 -19.60
C SER A 398 -56.65 16.10 -20.79
N GLY A 399 -57.60 15.40 -21.42
CA GLY A 399 -58.37 15.93 -22.55
C GLY A 399 -59.71 16.60 -22.21
N VAL A 400 -60.20 16.51 -20.97
CA VAL A 400 -61.54 17.04 -20.60
C VAL A 400 -61.40 18.25 -19.71
N GLU A 401 -60.62 18.14 -18.63
CA GLU A 401 -60.48 19.21 -17.64
C GLU A 401 -59.06 19.28 -17.05
N PRO A 402 -58.01 19.38 -17.90
CA PRO A 402 -56.61 19.39 -17.44
C PRO A 402 -56.31 20.50 -16.41
N GLN A 403 -57.01 21.62 -16.48
CA GLN A 403 -56.88 22.75 -15.54
C GLN A 403 -57.20 22.40 -14.08
N LYS A 404 -57.96 21.33 -13.82
CA LYS A 404 -58.22 20.85 -12.46
C LYS A 404 -57.06 19.99 -11.93
N GLY A 405 -56.24 19.42 -12.80
CA GLY A 405 -55.09 18.62 -12.41
C GLY A 405 -53.92 19.46 -11.90
N ARG A 406 -53.01 18.81 -11.17
CA ARG A 406 -51.70 19.33 -10.76
C ARG A 406 -50.66 18.27 -11.05
N SER A 407 -49.80 18.52 -12.03
CA SER A 407 -48.89 17.51 -12.55
C SER A 407 -47.65 17.39 -11.66
N ALA A 408 -47.56 16.30 -10.90
CA ALA A 408 -46.39 15.94 -10.12
C ALA A 408 -45.16 15.66 -11.00
N VAL A 409 -45.37 15.13 -12.22
CA VAL A 409 -44.29 14.93 -13.20
C VAL A 409 -43.73 16.26 -13.70
N LEU A 410 -44.57 17.28 -13.86
CA LEU A 410 -44.09 18.61 -14.25
C LEU A 410 -43.26 19.24 -13.13
N GLU A 411 -43.70 19.10 -11.88
CA GLU A 411 -42.92 19.56 -10.71
C GLU A 411 -41.57 18.84 -10.63
N ALA A 412 -41.56 17.51 -10.75
CA ALA A 412 -40.33 16.72 -10.75
C ALA A 412 -39.37 17.14 -11.89
N ALA A 413 -39.88 17.51 -13.06
CA ALA A 413 -39.06 18.04 -14.15
C ALA A 413 -38.44 19.39 -13.82
N HIS A 414 -39.21 20.31 -13.20
CA HIS A 414 -38.68 21.59 -12.71
C HIS A 414 -37.60 21.38 -11.64
N ALA A 415 -37.86 20.51 -10.66
CA ALA A 415 -36.90 20.17 -9.62
C ALA A 415 -35.62 19.56 -10.22
N THR A 416 -35.74 18.64 -11.19
CA THR A 416 -34.58 18.02 -11.87
C THR A 416 -33.68 19.07 -12.50
N ILE A 417 -34.25 20.01 -13.27
CA ILE A 417 -33.48 21.08 -13.92
C ILE A 417 -32.80 21.97 -12.86
N ALA A 418 -33.53 22.35 -11.81
CA ALA A 418 -33.02 23.21 -10.76
C ALA A 418 -31.90 22.53 -9.94
N ILE A 419 -32.01 21.23 -9.66
CA ILE A 419 -30.99 20.43 -8.97
C ILE A 419 -29.73 20.33 -9.82
N HIS A 420 -29.84 19.98 -11.10
CA HIS A 420 -28.66 19.89 -11.96
C HIS A 420 -27.98 21.25 -12.18
N ALA A 421 -28.73 22.36 -12.12
CA ALA A 421 -28.18 23.71 -12.16
C ALA A 421 -27.36 24.08 -10.90
N LEU A 422 -27.41 23.29 -9.82
CA LEU A 422 -26.54 23.47 -8.65
C LEU A 422 -25.11 22.97 -8.90
N ASN A 423 -24.87 22.15 -9.93
CA ASN A 423 -23.51 21.70 -10.26
C ASN A 423 -22.60 22.88 -10.61
N GLY A 424 -21.40 22.90 -10.05
CA GLY A 424 -20.44 24.00 -10.18
C GLY A 424 -20.64 25.15 -9.19
N ARG A 425 -21.66 25.10 -8.31
CA ARG A 425 -21.86 26.11 -7.27
C ARG A 425 -20.89 25.96 -6.09
N TRP A 426 -20.49 24.73 -5.78
CA TRP A 426 -19.45 24.42 -4.80
C TRP A 426 -18.40 23.55 -5.47
N ASP A 427 -17.12 23.88 -5.28
CA ASP A 427 -16.03 23.09 -5.85
C ASP A 427 -16.05 21.66 -5.30
N GLY A 428 -15.70 20.69 -6.15
CA GLY A 428 -15.74 19.27 -5.81
C GLY A 428 -17.13 18.67 -5.55
N THR A 429 -18.20 19.45 -5.58
CA THR A 429 -19.58 18.99 -5.30
C THR A 429 -20.35 18.67 -6.57
N THR A 430 -21.04 17.53 -6.58
CA THR A 430 -21.84 17.06 -7.71
C THR A 430 -23.23 16.64 -7.25
N PHE A 431 -24.25 17.03 -8.01
CA PHE A 431 -25.63 16.58 -7.88
C PHE A 431 -26.00 15.75 -9.10
N ASN A 432 -26.58 14.57 -8.86
CA ASN A 432 -27.06 13.69 -9.92
C ASN A 432 -28.47 13.19 -9.63
N VAL A 433 -29.44 13.50 -10.49
CA VAL A 433 -30.75 12.85 -10.48
C VAL A 433 -30.63 11.52 -11.22
N GLY A 434 -30.32 10.45 -10.48
CA GLY A 434 -30.06 9.14 -11.06
C GLY A 434 -31.32 8.38 -11.47
N VAL A 435 -32.45 8.62 -10.81
CA VAL A 435 -33.74 7.96 -11.11
C VAL A 435 -34.86 8.97 -11.11
N SER A 436 -35.73 8.89 -12.12
CA SER A 436 -36.96 9.70 -12.24
C SER A 436 -38.14 8.82 -12.64
N GLN A 437 -39.22 8.88 -11.88
CA GLN A 437 -40.42 8.08 -12.09
C GLN A 437 -41.68 8.92 -11.87
N GLY A 438 -42.75 8.67 -12.64
CA GLY A 438 -44.04 9.33 -12.40
C GLY A 438 -45.08 9.12 -13.49
N GLY A 439 -46.35 9.32 -13.12
CA GLY A 439 -47.50 9.07 -14.00
C GLY A 439 -47.87 7.59 -14.13
N THR A 440 -49.08 7.35 -14.64
CA THR A 440 -49.64 6.00 -14.79
C THR A 440 -50.19 5.73 -16.19
N ARG A 441 -50.79 6.75 -16.83
CA ARG A 441 -51.38 6.67 -18.17
C ARG A 441 -51.26 8.02 -18.86
N VAL A 442 -51.14 8.00 -20.19
CA VAL A 442 -50.99 9.21 -21.02
C VAL A 442 -52.17 10.17 -20.89
N ASN A 443 -53.38 9.67 -20.68
CA ASN A 443 -54.60 10.49 -20.63
C ASN A 443 -54.96 11.00 -19.22
N VAL A 444 -54.13 10.76 -18.21
CA VAL A 444 -54.34 11.19 -16.82
C VAL A 444 -53.22 12.14 -16.41
N VAL A 445 -53.56 13.32 -15.89
CA VAL A 445 -52.58 14.23 -15.30
C VAL A 445 -51.88 13.50 -14.13
N PRO A 446 -50.54 13.36 -14.14
CA PRO A 446 -49.83 12.59 -13.11
C PRO A 446 -49.97 13.20 -11.71
N GLU A 447 -50.52 12.46 -10.76
CA GLU A 447 -50.63 12.90 -9.36
C GLU A 447 -49.45 12.47 -8.48
N ARG A 448 -48.56 11.60 -8.98
CA ARG A 448 -47.36 11.18 -8.26
C ARG A 448 -46.14 11.16 -9.18
N ALA A 449 -45.01 11.59 -8.62
CA ALA A 449 -43.68 11.43 -9.19
C ALA A 449 -42.65 11.29 -8.06
N ALA A 450 -41.50 10.72 -8.37
CA ALA A 450 -40.39 10.60 -7.43
C ALA A 450 -39.04 10.75 -8.17
N LEU A 451 -38.07 11.32 -7.45
CA LEU A 451 -36.68 11.42 -7.87
C LEU A 451 -35.77 10.76 -6.83
N THR A 452 -34.75 10.03 -7.30
CA THR A 452 -33.62 9.59 -6.47
C THR A 452 -32.40 10.36 -6.92
N ILE A 453 -31.76 11.03 -5.97
CA ILE A 453 -30.67 11.98 -6.19
C ILE A 453 -29.48 11.54 -5.35
N GLU A 454 -28.29 11.64 -5.91
CA GLU A 454 -27.04 11.48 -5.18
C GLU A 454 -26.31 12.84 -5.16
N ILE A 455 -25.85 13.22 -3.96
CA ILE A 455 -24.95 14.35 -3.76
C ILE A 455 -23.61 13.78 -3.35
N ARG A 456 -22.54 14.19 -4.05
CA ARG A 456 -21.16 13.94 -3.59
C ARG A 456 -20.43 15.24 -3.38
N SER A 457 -19.57 15.31 -2.37
CA SER A 457 -18.78 16.50 -2.08
C SER A 457 -17.42 16.12 -1.52
N THR A 458 -16.39 16.91 -1.81
CA THR A 458 -15.04 16.74 -1.28
C THR A 458 -14.87 17.27 0.14
N THR A 459 -15.76 18.16 0.61
CA THR A 459 -15.69 18.75 1.96
C THR A 459 -17.02 18.70 2.68
N GLU A 460 -16.97 18.62 4.02
CA GLU A 460 -18.14 18.55 4.89
C GLU A 460 -18.96 19.83 4.81
N ALA A 461 -18.28 20.98 4.79
CA ALA A 461 -18.93 22.28 4.68
C ALA A 461 -19.73 22.40 3.37
N ALA A 462 -19.16 21.96 2.25
CA ALA A 462 -19.85 21.99 0.97
C ALA A 462 -20.99 20.96 0.89
N LEU A 463 -20.83 19.76 1.46
CA LEU A 463 -21.89 18.75 1.51
C LEU A 463 -23.09 19.26 2.32
N THR A 464 -22.83 19.80 3.51
CA THR A 464 -23.87 20.40 4.37
C THR A 464 -24.57 21.57 3.69
N ALA A 465 -23.83 22.44 2.99
CA ALA A 465 -24.42 23.56 2.25
C ALA A 465 -25.29 23.07 1.06
N ALA A 466 -24.81 22.07 0.33
CA ALA A 466 -25.52 21.42 -0.77
C ALA A 466 -26.83 20.77 -0.30
N GLU A 467 -26.79 20.03 0.81
CA GLU A 467 -27.98 19.46 1.45
C GLU A 467 -28.98 20.56 1.87
N GLY A 468 -28.50 21.65 2.47
CA GLY A 468 -29.34 22.79 2.86
C GLY A 468 -30.04 23.46 1.68
N GLU A 469 -29.34 23.62 0.55
CA GLU A 469 -29.95 24.17 -0.67
C GLU A 469 -30.99 23.22 -1.25
N LEU A 470 -30.75 21.90 -1.22
CA LEU A 470 -31.71 20.94 -1.72
C LEU A 470 -32.98 20.89 -0.85
N ARG A 471 -32.85 21.03 0.49
CA ARG A 471 -34.00 21.23 1.39
C ARG A 471 -34.78 22.49 1.01
N SER A 472 -34.07 23.60 0.79
CA SER A 472 -34.69 24.88 0.38
C SER A 472 -35.36 24.80 -1.00
N LEU A 473 -34.84 23.99 -1.92
CA LEU A 473 -35.44 23.74 -3.23
C LEU A 473 -36.74 22.94 -3.09
N ALA A 474 -36.79 21.94 -2.22
CA ALA A 474 -37.99 21.14 -1.97
C ALA A 474 -39.17 21.96 -1.41
N GLU A 475 -38.90 23.11 -0.78
CA GLU A 475 -39.93 24.04 -0.30
C GLU A 475 -40.50 24.95 -1.40
N ARG A 476 -39.82 25.05 -2.56
CA ARG A 476 -40.14 25.98 -3.65
C ARG A 476 -40.83 25.27 -4.81
N ASN A 477 -42.09 24.90 -4.61
CA ASN A 477 -42.86 24.26 -5.68
C ASN A 477 -43.24 25.27 -6.78
N VAL A 478 -43.05 24.87 -8.04
CA VAL A 478 -43.39 25.69 -9.21
C VAL A 478 -44.84 25.50 -9.63
N VAL A 479 -45.35 24.27 -9.54
CA VAL A 479 -46.72 23.89 -9.86
C VAL A 479 -47.60 24.13 -8.62
N PRO A 480 -48.66 24.96 -8.72
CA PRO A 480 -49.54 25.26 -7.59
C PRO A 480 -50.15 23.99 -6.96
N ASP A 481 -50.35 23.98 -5.66
CA ASP A 481 -50.97 22.87 -4.91
C ASP A 481 -50.28 21.49 -5.04
N VAL A 482 -49.09 21.39 -5.66
CA VAL A 482 -48.22 20.21 -5.53
C VAL A 482 -47.51 20.31 -4.18
N THR A 483 -47.34 19.18 -3.50
CA THR A 483 -46.52 19.08 -2.29
C THR A 483 -45.31 18.20 -2.54
N THR A 484 -44.19 18.53 -1.91
CA THR A 484 -42.92 17.81 -2.05
C THR A 484 -42.50 17.28 -0.69
N MET A 485 -42.18 16.00 -0.61
CA MET A 485 -41.55 15.36 0.53
C MET A 485 -40.11 15.03 0.17
N LEU A 486 -39.19 15.28 1.09
CA LEU A 486 -37.77 15.03 0.89
C LEU A 486 -37.24 14.21 2.06
N GLU A 487 -36.62 13.08 1.74
CA GLU A 487 -35.91 12.22 2.67
C GLU A 487 -34.43 12.22 2.27
N MET A 488 -33.54 12.50 3.22
CA MET A 488 -32.09 12.49 3.03
C MET A 488 -31.46 11.45 3.94
N SER A 489 -30.57 10.64 3.38
CA SER A 489 -29.71 9.71 4.11
C SER A 489 -28.27 10.03 3.77
N ARG A 490 -27.48 10.34 4.79
CA ARG A 490 -26.05 10.56 4.65
C ARG A 490 -25.34 9.25 4.89
N GLU A 491 -24.74 8.71 3.83
CA GLU A 491 -24.07 7.41 3.87
C GLU A 491 -22.63 7.57 4.36
N HIS A 492 -21.89 8.52 3.78
CA HIS A 492 -20.50 8.78 4.13
C HIS A 492 -20.23 10.27 4.24
N ASP A 493 -19.57 10.67 5.32
CA ASP A 493 -18.95 11.99 5.43
C ASP A 493 -17.75 12.08 4.46
N PRO A 494 -17.36 13.26 3.99
CA PRO A 494 -16.15 13.41 3.19
C PRO A 494 -14.88 13.04 3.98
N MET A 495 -13.99 12.27 3.36
CA MET A 495 -12.62 12.12 3.85
C MET A 495 -11.84 13.33 3.35
N GLU A 496 -11.78 14.39 4.16
CA GLU A 496 -10.95 15.55 3.88
C GLU A 496 -9.47 15.24 4.19
N ARG A 497 -8.56 15.81 3.40
CA ARG A 497 -7.11 15.72 3.66
C ARG A 497 -6.73 16.60 4.85
N SER A 498 -6.99 16.11 6.05
CA SER A 498 -6.66 16.78 7.31
C SER A 498 -5.15 16.92 7.50
N GLU A 499 -4.71 17.78 8.43
CA GLU A 499 -3.29 17.90 8.81
C GLU A 499 -2.73 16.57 9.32
N GLY A 500 -3.53 15.79 10.06
CA GLY A 500 -3.14 14.46 10.54
C GLY A 500 -2.97 13.45 9.40
N THR A 501 -3.91 13.40 8.46
CA THR A 501 -3.80 12.56 7.25
C THR A 501 -2.59 12.99 6.40
N ALA A 502 -2.34 14.29 6.26
CA ALA A 502 -1.17 14.80 5.57
C ALA A 502 0.14 14.36 6.23
N ALA A 503 0.21 14.42 7.56
CA ALA A 503 1.38 13.96 8.32
C ALA A 503 1.60 12.45 8.19
N LEU A 504 0.52 11.66 8.20
CA LEU A 504 0.61 10.22 7.91
C LEU A 504 1.10 9.95 6.48
N PHE A 505 0.60 10.69 5.49
CA PHE A 505 1.06 10.55 4.12
C PHE A 505 2.56 10.87 3.97
N GLU A 506 3.02 11.97 4.58
CA GLU A 506 4.44 12.33 4.56
C GLU A 506 5.32 11.26 5.19
N ARG A 507 4.84 10.64 6.27
CA ARG A 507 5.49 9.49 6.86
C ARG A 507 5.51 8.27 5.93
N ALA A 508 4.38 7.95 5.30
CA ALA A 508 4.29 6.87 4.32
C ALA A 508 5.25 7.12 3.14
N ARG A 509 5.35 8.36 2.67
CA ARG A 509 6.24 8.76 1.58
C ARG A 509 7.71 8.61 1.95
N SER A 510 8.08 8.98 3.18
CA SER A 510 9.44 8.77 3.70
C SER A 510 9.81 7.28 3.75
N ILE A 511 8.96 6.45 4.34
CA ILE A 511 9.14 4.98 4.42
C ILE A 511 9.20 4.36 3.02
N ALA A 512 8.31 4.79 2.11
CA ALA A 512 8.32 4.34 0.73
C ALA A 512 9.64 4.66 0.04
N GLY A 513 10.22 5.85 0.27
CA GLY A 513 11.54 6.21 -0.23
C GLY A 513 12.66 5.28 0.23
N GLN A 514 12.61 4.83 1.50
CA GLN A 514 13.56 3.84 2.05
C GLN A 514 13.40 2.46 1.37
N LEU A 515 12.19 2.12 0.94
CA LEU A 515 11.89 0.92 0.15
C LEU A 515 12.20 1.07 -1.35
N GLY A 516 12.75 2.22 -1.78
CA GLY A 516 13.00 2.51 -3.19
C GLY A 516 11.73 2.77 -4.01
N LEU A 517 10.61 3.07 -3.35
CA LEU A 517 9.33 3.37 -3.97
C LEU A 517 9.12 4.88 -4.06
N THR A 518 8.48 5.31 -5.14
CA THR A 518 7.87 6.65 -5.21
C THR A 518 6.42 6.52 -4.80
N LEU A 519 6.01 7.25 -3.75
CA LEU A 519 4.63 7.24 -3.26
C LEU A 519 3.96 8.57 -3.57
N GLU A 520 2.88 8.50 -4.34
CA GLU A 520 1.98 9.61 -4.59
C GLU A 520 0.72 9.48 -3.72
N GLU A 521 -0.03 10.56 -3.63
CA GLU A 521 -1.37 10.56 -3.03
C GLU A 521 -2.43 10.87 -4.08
N ALA A 522 -3.64 10.36 -3.84
CA ALA A 522 -4.79 10.54 -4.71
C ALA A 522 -6.03 11.00 -3.92
N ALA A 523 -6.86 11.79 -4.61
CA ALA A 523 -8.24 12.05 -4.22
C ALA A 523 -9.18 11.26 -5.14
N THR A 524 -10.23 10.65 -4.58
CA THR A 524 -11.20 9.88 -5.37
C THR A 524 -12.66 10.27 -5.08
N GLY A 525 -13.54 9.95 -6.03
CA GLY A 525 -14.98 10.10 -5.87
C GLY A 525 -15.66 8.98 -5.09
N GLY A 526 -15.05 7.79 -5.02
CA GLY A 526 -15.59 6.61 -4.30
C GLY A 526 -15.44 6.74 -2.79
N ALA A 527 -16.45 6.29 -2.04
CA ALA A 527 -16.36 6.18 -0.58
C ALA A 527 -15.59 4.93 -0.17
N SER A 528 -15.24 4.84 1.11
CA SER A 528 -14.80 3.62 1.80
C SER A 528 -15.09 3.77 3.29
N ASP A 529 -14.72 2.79 4.11
CA ASP A 529 -14.68 2.96 5.56
C ASP A 529 -13.73 4.08 6.04
N ALA A 530 -12.76 4.50 5.24
CA ALA A 530 -11.87 5.61 5.56
C ALA A 530 -12.65 6.94 5.75
N ASN A 531 -13.78 7.10 5.06
CA ASN A 531 -14.68 8.23 5.24
C ASN A 531 -15.19 8.32 6.69
N THR A 532 -15.49 7.17 7.30
CA THR A 532 -16.01 7.12 8.68
C THR A 532 -14.95 7.61 9.67
N THR A 533 -13.71 7.13 9.57
CA THR A 533 -12.66 7.45 10.55
C THR A 533 -12.06 8.82 10.33
N ALA A 534 -11.86 9.24 9.06
CA ALA A 534 -11.42 10.58 8.74
C ALA A 534 -12.47 11.63 9.11
N GLY A 535 -13.77 11.34 8.92
CA GLY A 535 -14.87 12.21 9.35
C GLY A 535 -14.95 12.39 10.87
N MET A 536 -14.41 11.45 11.65
CA MET A 536 -14.21 11.62 13.11
C MET A 536 -13.00 12.47 13.48
N GLY A 537 -12.20 12.90 12.51
CA GLY A 537 -10.95 13.62 12.72
C GLY A 537 -9.76 12.73 13.07
N VAL A 538 -9.89 11.40 12.94
CA VAL A 538 -8.77 10.47 13.20
C VAL A 538 -7.88 10.42 11.96
N PRO A 539 -6.55 10.63 12.09
CA PRO A 539 -5.62 10.51 10.97
C PRO A 539 -5.79 9.18 10.24
N THR A 540 -6.17 9.23 8.97
CA THR A 540 -6.53 8.03 8.19
C THR A 540 -5.82 8.06 6.84
N LEU A 541 -5.18 6.94 6.49
CA LEU A 541 -4.75 6.64 5.13
C LEU A 541 -5.49 5.42 4.60
N ASP A 542 -5.69 5.42 3.30
CA ASP A 542 -6.40 4.37 2.60
C ASP A 542 -5.70 4.02 1.29
N GLY A 543 -6.13 2.97 0.59
CA GLY A 543 -5.44 2.44 -0.57
C GLY A 543 -4.09 1.86 -0.18
N LEU A 544 -4.00 1.14 0.95
CA LEU A 544 -2.77 0.56 1.51
C LEU A 544 -2.52 -0.90 1.11
N GLY A 545 -3.44 -1.53 0.39
CA GLY A 545 -3.25 -2.84 -0.22
C GLY A 545 -2.24 -2.83 -1.39
N PRO A 546 -2.12 -3.97 -2.10
CA PRO A 546 -1.38 -4.06 -3.36
C PRO A 546 -1.91 -3.07 -4.41
N VAL A 547 -1.09 -2.75 -5.41
CA VAL A 547 -1.53 -1.98 -6.58
C VAL A 547 -2.53 -2.81 -7.35
N GLY A 548 -3.66 -2.24 -7.71
CA GLY A 548 -4.69 -2.92 -8.48
C GLY A 548 -5.57 -1.96 -9.26
N GLY A 549 -6.52 -2.55 -9.98
CA GLY A 549 -7.48 -1.81 -10.78
C GLY A 549 -8.58 -2.71 -11.31
N ASP A 550 -9.50 -2.09 -12.05
CA ASP A 550 -10.72 -2.72 -12.57
C ASP A 550 -11.58 -3.36 -11.45
N ASP A 551 -11.57 -2.77 -10.25
CA ASP A 551 -12.48 -3.05 -9.14
C ASP A 551 -13.94 -3.01 -9.60
N HIS A 552 -14.77 -3.85 -8.96
CA HIS A 552 -16.18 -4.07 -9.31
C HIS A 552 -16.42 -4.58 -10.76
N SER A 553 -15.40 -5.13 -11.41
CA SER A 553 -15.50 -5.62 -12.79
C SER A 553 -15.03 -7.08 -12.97
N PRO A 554 -15.40 -7.74 -14.09
CA PRO A 554 -14.86 -9.05 -14.42
C PRO A 554 -13.34 -9.08 -14.67
N ALA A 555 -12.73 -7.93 -14.95
CA ALA A 555 -11.31 -7.79 -15.27
C ALA A 555 -10.42 -7.47 -14.06
N GLU A 556 -11.01 -7.37 -12.87
CA GLU A 556 -10.35 -7.04 -11.60
C GLU A 556 -8.98 -7.76 -11.42
N TRP A 557 -7.97 -6.98 -11.05
CA TRP A 557 -6.61 -7.47 -10.91
C TRP A 557 -5.82 -6.71 -9.83
N ILE A 558 -4.80 -7.39 -9.28
CA ILE A 558 -3.69 -6.76 -8.55
C ILE A 558 -2.35 -7.06 -9.21
N GLN A 559 -1.41 -6.14 -9.08
CA GLN A 559 -0.03 -6.27 -9.54
C GLN A 559 0.76 -7.12 -8.55
N ARG A 560 1.21 -8.28 -9.01
CA ARG A 560 1.97 -9.26 -8.22
C ARG A 560 3.26 -8.66 -7.66
N SER A 561 4.05 -7.97 -8.48
CA SER A 561 5.31 -7.34 -8.04
C SER A 561 5.12 -6.22 -7.01
N SER A 562 3.90 -5.72 -6.82
CA SER A 562 3.61 -4.69 -5.83
C SER A 562 3.37 -5.26 -4.43
N VAL A 563 3.06 -6.56 -4.31
CA VAL A 563 2.64 -7.19 -3.05
C VAL A 563 3.67 -7.00 -1.94
N VAL A 564 4.91 -7.41 -2.19
CA VAL A 564 6.00 -7.33 -1.21
C VAL A 564 6.29 -5.89 -0.77
N PRO A 565 6.62 -4.95 -1.68
CA PRO A 565 6.95 -3.58 -1.27
C PRO A 565 5.81 -2.86 -0.57
N ARG A 566 4.55 -3.11 -0.98
CA ARG A 566 3.36 -2.50 -0.35
C ARG A 566 3.07 -3.08 1.02
N THR A 567 3.25 -4.39 1.18
CA THR A 567 3.13 -5.05 2.48
C THR A 567 4.22 -4.59 3.45
N ALA A 568 5.44 -4.37 2.96
CA ALA A 568 6.54 -3.82 3.76
C ALA A 568 6.27 -2.37 4.18
N LEU A 569 5.74 -1.54 3.27
CA LEU A 569 5.31 -0.18 3.56
C LEU A 569 4.24 -0.17 4.68
N LEU A 570 3.22 -1.02 4.58
CA LEU A 570 2.19 -1.14 5.61
C LEU A 570 2.76 -1.58 6.96
N ALA A 571 3.63 -2.60 6.98
CA ALA A 571 4.29 -3.06 8.20
C ALA A 571 5.09 -1.95 8.87
N ALA A 572 5.92 -1.24 8.11
CA ALA A 572 6.71 -0.13 8.60
C ALA A 572 5.85 1.05 9.07
N LEU A 573 4.74 1.33 8.39
CA LEU A 573 3.77 2.33 8.82
C LEU A 573 3.18 1.98 10.19
N ILE A 574 2.72 0.73 10.37
CA ILE A 574 2.21 0.23 11.66
C ILE A 574 3.26 0.38 12.76
N ALA A 575 4.51 -0.03 12.50
CA ALA A 575 5.60 0.10 13.48
C ALA A 575 5.90 1.55 13.86
N SER A 576 5.67 2.48 12.95
CA SER A 576 5.96 3.88 13.17
C SER A 576 4.93 4.60 14.06
N VAL A 577 3.68 4.13 14.10
CA VAL A 577 2.61 4.80 14.85
C VAL A 577 2.97 4.87 16.33
N GLY A 578 2.80 6.04 16.95
CA GLY A 578 3.16 6.26 18.36
C GLY A 578 4.65 6.27 18.67
N ALA A 579 5.54 5.94 17.72
CA ALA A 579 6.97 6.16 17.88
C ALA A 579 7.24 7.67 17.94
N THR A 580 7.91 8.12 19.00
CA THR A 580 8.39 9.50 19.11
C THR A 580 9.32 9.78 17.94
N GLN A 581 8.93 10.67 17.03
CA GLN A 581 9.89 11.26 16.11
C GLN A 581 10.82 12.16 16.93
N PRO A 582 12.15 12.09 16.76
CA PRO A 582 13.04 13.09 17.32
C PRO A 582 12.65 14.47 16.76
N GLU A 583 12.60 15.49 17.62
CA GLU A 583 12.45 16.90 17.23
C GLU A 583 13.57 17.38 16.30
#